data_AF-A0A7Y2GYD9-F1
#
_entry.id   AF-A0A7Y2GYD9-F1
#
_cell.length_a   1.000
_cell.length_b   1.000
_cell.length_c   1.000
_cell.angle_alpha   90.00
_cell.angle_beta   90.00
_cell.angle_gamma   90.00
#
_symmetry.space_group_name_H-M   'P 1'
#
loop_
_entity.id
_entity.type
_entity.pdbx_description
1 polymer ?
#
loop_
_entity_poly.entity_id
_entity_poly.type
_entity_poly.pdbx_seq_one_letter_code
_entity_poly.pdbx_strand_id
1 'polypeptide(L)'
;MNKLKLFLLSSLLCLAIASFAQNGSALTPFQEGEYLMKIMMMEMTLDDEKKSQVRDAIYTAANEEQKIFELVGNRKDAATKAEISKIQATRDEQLRGALTEEEFEYYEEIVENLYAKIYDIKQKK
;
A
#
# COMPACT_ATOMS: atom_id res chain seq x y z
N MET A 1 26.20 -15.91 32.26
CA MET A 1 24.85 -15.66 31.72
C MET A 1 24.79 -14.72 30.49
N ASN A 2 25.92 -14.28 29.90
CA ASN A 2 25.89 -13.33 28.76
C ASN A 2 25.91 -13.99 27.36
N LYS A 3 26.42 -15.24 27.24
CA LYS A 3 26.50 -15.94 25.93
C LYS A 3 25.13 -16.39 25.41
N LEU A 4 24.21 -16.77 26.30
CA LEU A 4 22.86 -17.21 25.95
C LEU A 4 22.01 -16.05 25.39
N LYS A 5 22.16 -14.85 25.96
CA LYS A 5 21.49 -13.63 25.47
C LYS A 5 22.00 -13.21 24.09
N LEU A 6 23.32 -13.30 23.86
CA LEU A 6 23.90 -13.01 22.55
C LEU A 6 23.36 -13.95 21.47
N PHE A 7 23.26 -15.25 21.79
CA PHE A 7 22.76 -16.24 20.84
C PHE A 7 21.29 -16.02 20.49
N LEU A 8 20.46 -15.69 21.49
CA LEU A 8 19.04 -15.35 21.29
C LEU A 8 18.84 -14.07 20.46
N LEU A 9 19.67 -13.05 20.66
CA LEU A 9 19.64 -11.82 19.87
C LEU A 9 20.00 -12.09 18.41
N SER A 10 21.03 -12.91 18.15
CA SER A 10 21.40 -13.27 16.78
C SER A 10 20.33 -14.12 16.07
N SER A 11 19.66 -15.04 16.76
CA SER A 11 18.60 -15.85 16.14
C SER A 11 17.30 -15.07 15.91
N LEU A 12 16.97 -14.11 16.79
CA LEU A 12 15.87 -13.17 16.56
C LEU A 12 16.14 -12.23 15.38
N LEU A 13 17.38 -11.77 15.22
CA LEU A 13 17.78 -10.96 14.06
C LEU A 13 17.66 -11.76 12.75
N CYS A 14 18.04 -13.04 12.76
CA CYS A 14 17.87 -13.93 11.59
C CYS A 14 16.39 -14.17 11.24
N LEU A 15 15.49 -14.26 12.23
CA LEU A 15 14.04 -14.39 11.99
C LEU A 15 13.45 -13.12 11.37
N ALA A 16 13.90 -11.93 11.79
CA ALA A 16 13.47 -10.65 11.21
C ALA A 16 13.94 -10.51 9.74
N ILE A 17 15.18 -10.91 9.44
CA ILE A 17 15.73 -10.90 8.07
C ILE A 17 15.06 -11.95 7.18
N ALA A 18 14.70 -13.12 7.72
CA ALA A 18 13.97 -14.16 7.00
C ALA A 18 12.54 -13.72 6.62
N SER A 19 11.83 -13.01 7.50
CA SER A 19 10.54 -12.37 7.15
C SER A 19 10.70 -11.35 6.02
N PHE A 20 11.81 -10.59 6.00
CA PHE A 20 12.11 -9.62 4.94
C PHE A 20 12.42 -10.31 3.60
N ALA A 21 13.13 -11.44 3.63
CA ALA A 21 13.50 -12.22 2.44
C ALA A 21 12.34 -13.08 1.88
N GLN A 22 11.46 -13.62 2.73
CA GLN A 22 10.23 -14.31 2.30
C GLN A 22 9.20 -13.35 1.68
N ASN A 23 9.21 -12.07 2.06
CA ASN A 23 8.40 -11.01 1.47
C ASN A 23 9.03 -10.36 0.23
N GLY A 24 10.01 -11.03 -0.39
CA GLY A 24 10.80 -10.51 -1.51
C GLY A 24 10.01 -9.62 -2.46
N SER A 25 10.35 -8.32 -2.47
CA SER A 25 10.00 -7.35 -3.52
C SER A 25 8.54 -6.83 -3.58
N ALA A 26 7.67 -7.10 -2.61
CA ALA A 26 6.36 -6.44 -2.55
C ALA A 26 6.47 -5.13 -1.74
N LEU A 27 6.01 -4.01 -2.31
CA LEU A 27 5.83 -2.78 -1.56
C LEU A 27 4.81 -3.02 -0.44
N THR A 28 4.99 -2.38 0.71
CA THR A 28 3.93 -2.37 1.74
C THR A 28 2.77 -1.47 1.26
N PRO A 29 1.53 -1.67 1.74
CA PRO A 29 0.41 -0.78 1.42
C PRO A 29 0.74 0.71 1.59
N PHE A 30 1.46 1.07 2.66
CA PHE A 30 1.92 2.45 2.86
C PHE A 30 2.87 2.95 1.75
N GLN A 31 3.82 2.11 1.31
CA GLN A 31 4.72 2.45 0.21
C GLN A 31 4.00 2.53 -1.13
N GLU A 32 2.99 1.69 -1.37
CA GLU A 32 2.12 1.78 -2.55
C GLU A 32 1.34 3.10 -2.54
N GLY A 33 0.79 3.51 -1.41
CA GLY A 33 0.11 4.81 -1.25
C GLY A 33 1.02 6.02 -1.51
N GLU A 34 2.24 6.01 -0.96
CA GLU A 34 3.25 7.05 -1.24
C GLU A 34 3.61 7.14 -2.73
N TYR A 35 3.78 5.99 -3.38
CA TYR A 35 4.13 5.95 -4.80
C TYR A 35 2.96 6.40 -5.68
N LEU A 36 1.73 5.99 -5.35
CA LEU A 36 0.52 6.45 -6.01
C LEU A 36 0.37 7.97 -5.92
N MET A 37 0.50 8.53 -4.71
CA MET A 37 0.42 9.98 -4.50
C MET A 37 1.49 10.72 -5.31
N LYS A 38 2.71 10.19 -5.37
CA LYS A 38 3.79 10.77 -6.19
C LYS A 38 3.43 10.80 -7.67
N ILE A 39 2.87 9.72 -8.22
CA ILE A 39 2.45 9.69 -9.63
C ILE A 39 1.31 10.68 -9.86
N MET A 40 0.31 10.72 -8.98
CA MET A 40 -0.80 11.66 -9.11
C MET A 40 -0.33 13.12 -9.12
N MET A 41 0.65 13.49 -8.30
CA MET A 41 1.22 14.85 -8.32
C MET A 41 2.01 15.18 -9.59
N MET A 42 2.48 14.17 -10.31
CA MET A 42 3.20 14.34 -11.58
C MET A 42 2.25 14.37 -12.78
N GLU A 43 1.23 13.51 -12.77
CA GLU A 43 0.34 13.27 -13.91
C GLU A 43 -0.91 14.15 -13.87
N MET A 44 -1.37 14.56 -12.69
CA MET A 44 -2.63 15.30 -12.52
C MET A 44 -2.38 16.76 -12.11
N THR A 45 -3.11 17.67 -12.76
CA THR A 45 -3.11 19.09 -12.38
C THR A 45 -4.24 19.34 -11.38
N LEU A 46 -3.94 19.15 -10.09
CA LEU A 46 -4.86 19.39 -8.99
C LEU A 46 -4.52 20.71 -8.28
N ASP A 47 -5.53 21.45 -7.83
CA ASP A 47 -5.33 22.58 -6.91
C ASP A 47 -4.93 22.10 -5.50
N ASP A 48 -4.49 23.01 -4.65
CA ASP A 48 -3.94 22.64 -3.34
C ASP A 48 -4.98 22.02 -2.39
N GLU A 49 -6.25 22.39 -2.54
CA GLU A 49 -7.35 21.83 -1.75
C GLU A 49 -7.61 20.38 -2.16
N LYS A 50 -7.79 20.13 -3.46
CA LYS A 50 -7.94 18.77 -4.02
C LYS A 50 -6.73 17.90 -3.70
N LYS A 51 -5.50 18.43 -3.83
CA LYS A 51 -4.27 17.71 -3.45
C LYS A 51 -4.28 17.28 -2.00
N SER A 52 -4.81 18.10 -1.10
CA SER A 52 -4.93 17.72 0.31
C SER A 52 -5.95 16.60 0.48
N GLN A 53 -7.15 16.76 -0.07
CA GLN A 53 -8.23 15.78 0.05
C GLN A 53 -7.85 14.41 -0.53
N VAL A 54 -7.23 14.39 -1.71
CA VAL A 54 -6.75 13.17 -2.36
C VAL A 54 -5.67 12.48 -1.53
N ARG A 55 -4.69 13.24 -1.03
CA ARG A 55 -3.62 12.71 -0.18
C ARG A 55 -4.19 12.07 1.07
N ASP A 56 -5.11 12.76 1.73
CA ASP A 56 -5.73 12.29 2.97
C ASP A 56 -6.51 10.99 2.72
N ALA A 57 -7.26 10.90 1.62
CA ALA A 57 -7.97 9.67 1.24
C ALA A 57 -7.00 8.51 0.99
N ILE A 58 -5.95 8.73 0.18
CA ILE A 58 -4.96 7.68 -0.16
C ILE A 58 -4.18 7.23 1.07
N TYR A 59 -3.70 8.16 1.89
CA TYR A 59 -2.87 7.83 3.06
C TYR A 59 -3.69 7.22 4.19
N THR A 60 -4.96 7.62 4.35
CA THR A 60 -5.86 6.98 5.32
C THR A 60 -6.07 5.53 4.92
N ALA A 61 -6.43 5.28 3.66
CA ALA A 61 -6.62 3.93 3.15
C ALA A 61 -5.36 3.06 3.27
N ALA A 62 -4.20 3.58 2.85
CA ALA A 62 -2.94 2.87 2.94
C ALA A 62 -2.55 2.51 4.38
N ASN A 63 -2.82 3.40 5.34
CA ASN A 63 -2.61 3.13 6.77
C ASN A 63 -3.58 2.08 7.32
N GLU A 64 -4.84 2.09 6.90
CA GLU A 64 -5.82 1.09 7.31
C GLU A 64 -5.51 -0.29 6.75
N GLU A 65 -5.16 -0.37 5.46
CA GLU A 65 -4.69 -1.62 4.84
C GLU A 65 -3.42 -2.14 5.53
N GLN A 66 -2.46 -1.26 5.83
CA GLN A 66 -1.24 -1.63 6.56
C GLN A 66 -1.56 -2.26 7.93
N LYS A 67 -2.52 -1.69 8.69
CA LYS A 67 -2.94 -2.27 9.98
C LYS A 67 -3.53 -3.67 9.83
N ILE A 68 -4.32 -3.91 8.78
CA ILE A 68 -4.85 -5.24 8.49
C ILE A 68 -3.69 -6.19 8.19
N PHE A 69 -2.77 -5.81 7.31
CA PHE A 69 -1.59 -6.60 6.98
C PHE A 69 -0.71 -6.91 8.22
N GLU A 70 -0.57 -5.97 9.15
CA GLU A 70 0.15 -6.19 10.41
C GLU A 70 -0.58 -7.18 11.33
N LEU A 71 -1.92 -7.15 11.37
CA LEU A 71 -2.74 -8.03 12.19
C LEU A 71 -2.82 -9.47 11.65
N VAL A 72 -3.05 -9.62 10.35
CA VAL A 72 -3.31 -10.92 9.71
C VAL A 72 -2.09 -11.47 8.98
N GLY A 73 -1.05 -10.68 8.78
CA GLY A 73 0.09 -11.00 7.91
C GLY A 73 -0.33 -11.01 6.44
N ASN A 74 0.40 -11.75 5.60
CA ASN A 74 0.07 -11.95 4.19
C ASN A 74 -1.06 -12.96 3.95
N ARG A 75 -2.02 -13.09 4.89
CA ARG A 75 -3.17 -13.96 4.70
C ARG A 75 -4.04 -13.43 3.56
N LYS A 76 -4.28 -14.29 2.56
CA LYS A 76 -5.10 -13.97 1.39
C LYS A 76 -6.49 -14.62 1.47
N ASP A 77 -6.99 -14.80 2.69
CA ASP A 77 -8.33 -15.38 2.89
C ASP A 77 -9.43 -14.39 2.48
N ALA A 78 -10.65 -14.91 2.32
CA ALA A 78 -11.78 -14.14 1.83
C ALA A 78 -12.16 -13.00 2.79
N ALA A 79 -11.94 -13.15 4.10
CA ALA A 79 -12.28 -12.13 5.08
C ALA A 79 -11.31 -10.94 4.98
N THR A 80 -10.01 -11.20 4.94
CA THR A 80 -8.99 -10.16 4.73
C THR A 80 -9.20 -9.42 3.40
N LYS A 81 -9.51 -10.16 2.33
CA LYS A 81 -9.83 -9.54 1.03
C LYS A 81 -11.06 -8.63 1.11
N ALA A 82 -12.12 -9.09 1.77
CA ALA A 82 -13.34 -8.29 1.92
C ALA A 82 -13.11 -7.02 2.76
N GLU A 83 -12.23 -7.08 3.76
CA GLU A 83 -11.89 -5.92 4.60
C GLU A 83 -11.07 -4.90 3.83
N ILE A 84 -10.06 -5.33 3.08
CA ILE A 84 -9.28 -4.47 2.17
C ILE A 84 -10.21 -3.84 1.11
N SER A 85 -11.11 -4.62 0.50
CA SER A 85 -12.05 -4.09 -0.49
C SER A 85 -12.99 -3.02 0.08
N LYS A 86 -13.35 -3.09 1.37
CA LYS A 86 -14.15 -2.04 2.03
C LYS A 86 -13.35 -0.74 2.16
N ILE A 87 -12.10 -0.83 2.59
CA ILE A 87 -11.22 0.35 2.71
C ILE A 87 -11.04 1.02 1.35
N GLN A 88 -10.80 0.22 0.30
CA GLN A 88 -10.66 0.72 -1.07
C GLN A 88 -11.94 1.40 -1.57
N ALA A 89 -13.10 0.79 -1.33
CA ALA A 89 -14.39 1.40 -1.68
C ALA A 89 -14.61 2.74 -0.95
N THR A 90 -14.27 2.83 0.34
CA THR A 90 -14.36 4.09 1.10
C THR A 90 -13.41 5.15 0.55
N ARG A 91 -12.17 4.78 0.21
CA ARG A 91 -11.23 5.70 -0.47
C ARG A 91 -11.79 6.20 -1.78
N ASP A 92 -12.33 5.30 -2.60
CA ASP A 92 -12.85 5.65 -3.93
C ASP A 92 -14.07 6.57 -3.82
N GLU A 93 -14.93 6.38 -2.81
CA GLU A 93 -16.03 7.31 -2.50
C GLU A 93 -15.50 8.71 -2.10
N GLN A 94 -14.48 8.77 -1.24
CA GLN A 94 -13.84 10.04 -0.85
C GLN A 94 -13.23 10.75 -2.07
N LEU A 95 -12.57 10.00 -2.96
CA LEU A 95 -11.96 10.53 -4.17
C LEU A 95 -13.00 11.02 -5.18
N ARG A 96 -14.12 10.31 -5.37
CA ARG A 96 -15.25 10.80 -6.19
C ARG A 96 -15.89 12.07 -5.63
N GLY A 97 -15.79 12.31 -4.32
CA GLY A 97 -16.22 13.57 -3.72
C GLY A 97 -15.24 14.74 -3.92
N ALA A 98 -13.95 14.45 -4.11
CA ALA A 98 -12.89 15.44 -4.26
C ALA A 98 -12.54 15.77 -5.73
N LEU A 99 -12.70 14.79 -6.62
CA LEU A 99 -12.33 14.84 -8.03
C LEU A 99 -13.56 15.00 -8.92
N THR A 100 -13.38 15.56 -10.11
CA THR A 100 -14.38 15.43 -11.19
C THR A 100 -14.42 14.00 -11.70
N GLU A 101 -15.47 13.62 -12.44
CA GLU A 101 -15.54 12.28 -13.04
C GLU A 101 -14.34 12.01 -13.97
N GLU A 102 -13.94 12.99 -14.80
CA GLU A 102 -12.77 12.88 -15.68
C GLU A 102 -11.46 12.71 -14.91
N GLU A 103 -11.28 13.45 -13.80
CA GLU A 103 -10.11 13.32 -12.93
C GLU A 103 -10.09 11.96 -12.22
N PHE A 104 -11.27 11.45 -11.83
CA PHE A 104 -11.40 10.15 -11.18
C PHE A 104 -11.11 9.00 -12.16
N GLU A 105 -11.63 9.06 -13.39
CA GLU A 105 -11.31 8.08 -14.45
C GLU A 105 -9.80 8.05 -14.73
N TYR A 106 -9.14 9.21 -14.79
CA TYR A 106 -7.70 9.27 -14.98
C TYR A 106 -6.91 8.75 -13.77
N TYR A 107 -7.44 8.95 -12.56
CA TYR A 107 -6.90 8.31 -11.36
C TYR A 107 -6.98 6.78 -11.44
N GLU A 108 -8.11 6.21 -11.90
CA GLU A 108 -8.25 4.77 -12.10
C GLU A 108 -7.22 4.25 -13.11
N GLU A 109 -6.99 4.97 -14.21
CA GLU A 109 -5.95 4.65 -15.18
C GLU A 109 -4.53 4.65 -14.56
N ILE A 110 -4.22 5.63 -13.70
CA ILE A 110 -2.96 5.69 -12.96
C ILE A 110 -2.80 4.45 -12.06
N VAL A 111 -3.86 4.05 -11.36
CA VAL A 111 -3.87 2.89 -10.46
C VAL A 111 -3.67 1.58 -11.25
N GLU A 112 -4.37 1.40 -12.36
CA GLU A 112 -4.19 0.23 -13.23
C GLU A 112 -2.75 0.13 -13.75
N ASN A 113 -2.21 1.24 -14.24
CA ASN A 113 -0.83 1.32 -14.72
C ASN A 113 0.20 1.02 -13.62
N LEU A 114 -0.06 1.47 -12.39
CA LEU A 114 0.78 1.17 -11.24
C LEU A 114 0.80 -0.33 -10.93
N TYR A 115 -0.38 -0.96 -10.83
CA TYR A 115 -0.46 -2.38 -10.53
C TYR A 115 0.10 -3.25 -11.66
N ALA A 116 -0.07 -2.85 -12.92
CA ALA A 116 0.56 -3.51 -14.07
C ALA A 116 2.09 -3.51 -13.94
N LYS A 117 2.70 -2.36 -13.61
CA LYS A 117 4.16 -2.25 -13.38
C LYS A 117 4.64 -3.09 -12.19
N ILE A 118 3.89 -3.09 -11.09
CA ILE A 118 4.21 -3.92 -9.91
C ILE A 118 4.12 -5.42 -10.25
N TYR A 119 3.14 -5.83 -11.06
CA TYR A 119 2.96 -7.22 -11.47
C TYR A 119 4.04 -7.71 -12.44
N ASP A 120 4.44 -6.88 -13.42
CA ASP A 120 5.51 -7.19 -14.37
C ASP A 120 6.88 -7.37 -13.69
N ILE A 121 7.14 -6.61 -12.62
CA ILE A 121 8.35 -6.77 -11.78
C ILE A 121 8.37 -8.16 -11.10
N LYS A 122 7.20 -8.75 -10.81
CA LYS A 122 7.09 -10.05 -10.12
C LYS A 122 7.31 -11.25 -11.05
N GLN A 123 7.12 -11.11 -12.37
CA GLN A 123 7.28 -12.22 -13.33
C GLN A 123 8.70 -12.35 -13.93
N LYS A 124 9.53 -11.30 -13.83
CA LYS A 124 10.90 -11.30 -14.37
C LYS A 124 11.98 -11.79 -13.36
N LYS A 125 11.57 -12.37 -12.23
CA LYS A 125 12.43 -13.00 -11.22
C LYS A 125 12.10 -14.49 -11.11
#